data_AF-A0A6C0BJC9-F1
#
_entry.id   AF-A0A6C0BJC9-F1
#
_cell.length_a   1.000
_cell.length_b   1.000
_cell.length_c   1.000
_cell.angle_alpha   90.00
_cell.angle_beta   90.00
_cell.angle_gamma   90.00
#
_symmetry.space_group_name_H-M   'P 1'
#
loop_
_entity.id
_entity.type
_entity.pdbx_description
1 polymer ?
#
loop_
_entity_poly.entity_id
_entity_poly.type
_entity_poly.pdbx_seq_one_letter_code
_entity_poly.pdbx_strand_id
1 'polypeptide(L)'
;MAETITGFSSAEVVRTLLASIIQGDRTGSQRWTAELLCSERGYPKLLTVYIFLGFRYFLSSSNAWVSYTRSKIRLLEERWRTSGANLKAFRNSIEVRSLVAEWTEIWSQQQQKTPTKLPTKKEVFTAASSLKISLKKSPTPSLHPCVSIVWKAHYDSDDLRILSNEMMWALQYHQITRATMYFSWLWELDEERQKTNAVHLLKRGPAHLSDSVREHIGWFIYALLEQYATNLRLQKDSIIEVLELWKESWLILGKQQRKQTMGAIIIWLTEGQFPISQLIKMPDRLRLVVGDSEPIYGIIKQEMDVHAVKKQEEKEAAEKKADIIMDKFNMTPAQKEKAALKKMEEANKHIAAALGIDFEEFDD
;
A
#
# COMPACT_ATOMS: atom_id res chain seq x y z
N MET A 1 -14.88 6.95 -0.73
CA MET A 1 -13.60 6.30 -0.32
C MET A 1 -13.93 4.96 0.29
N ALA A 2 -13.06 3.94 0.21
CA ALA A 2 -13.31 2.69 0.93
C ALA A 2 -13.08 2.93 2.43
N GLU A 3 -14.18 3.07 3.17
CA GLU A 3 -14.18 3.17 4.62
C GLU A 3 -13.86 1.82 5.25
N THR A 4 -13.13 1.86 6.35
CA THR A 4 -12.90 0.69 7.20
C THR A 4 -14.15 0.42 8.03
N ILE A 5 -14.12 -0.64 8.82
CA ILE A 5 -15.32 -1.11 9.51
C ILE A 5 -15.79 -0.16 10.61
N THR A 6 -14.89 0.69 11.12
CA THR A 6 -15.20 1.76 12.08
C THR A 6 -15.36 3.14 11.43
N GLY A 7 -15.42 3.21 10.10
CA GLY A 7 -15.68 4.45 9.35
C GLY A 7 -14.45 5.29 9.00
N PHE A 8 -13.23 4.85 9.36
CA PHE A 8 -12.02 5.57 8.95
C PHE A 8 -11.70 5.39 7.47
N SER A 9 -10.99 6.34 6.90
CA SER A 9 -10.47 6.14 5.54
C SER A 9 -9.37 5.07 5.57
N SER A 10 -9.41 4.11 4.63
CA SER A 10 -8.37 3.08 4.55
C SER A 10 -6.94 3.65 4.44
N ALA A 11 -6.78 4.81 3.80
CA ALA A 11 -5.47 5.45 3.63
C ALA A 11 -4.93 6.02 4.95
N GLU A 12 -5.82 6.52 5.80
CA GLU A 12 -5.48 6.98 7.15
C GLU A 12 -5.12 5.79 8.03
N VAL A 13 -5.91 4.72 8.04
CA VAL A 13 -5.59 3.52 8.81
C VAL A 13 -4.23 2.94 8.42
N VAL A 14 -3.91 2.86 7.12
CA VAL A 14 -2.59 2.43 6.65
C VAL A 14 -1.47 3.35 7.13
N ARG A 15 -1.69 4.68 7.10
CA ARG A 15 -0.71 5.67 7.55
C ARG A 15 -0.46 5.57 9.05
N THR A 16 -1.53 5.44 9.84
CA THR A 16 -1.45 5.34 11.30
C THR A 16 -0.85 4.01 11.72
N LEU A 17 -1.19 2.90 11.05
CA LEU A 17 -0.53 1.61 11.28
C LEU A 17 0.98 1.69 11.04
N LEU A 18 1.41 2.27 9.90
CA LEU A 18 2.83 2.46 9.61
C LEU A 18 3.50 3.31 10.69
N ALA A 19 2.87 4.41 11.12
CA ALA A 19 3.41 5.28 12.16
C ALA A 19 3.55 4.55 13.51
N SER A 20 2.50 3.84 13.95
CA SER A 20 2.53 3.08 15.21
C SER A 20 3.62 2.01 15.19
N ILE A 21 3.78 1.27 14.08
CA ILE A 21 4.86 0.27 13.96
C ILE A 21 6.23 0.94 14.02
N ILE A 22 6.45 2.03 13.30
CA ILE A 22 7.74 2.75 13.28
C ILE A 22 8.09 3.32 14.66
N GLN A 23 7.09 3.75 15.43
CA GLN A 23 7.26 4.29 16.78
C GLN A 23 7.39 3.21 17.85
N GLY A 24 7.17 1.93 17.52
CA GLY A 24 7.11 0.84 18.49
C GLY A 24 5.86 0.88 19.39
N ASP A 25 4.81 1.58 18.96
CA ASP A 25 3.51 1.61 19.64
C ASP A 25 2.79 0.27 19.40
N ARG A 26 2.94 -0.63 20.36
CA ARG A 26 2.37 -1.99 20.33
C ARG A 26 0.83 -1.95 20.29
N THR A 27 0.20 -1.17 21.14
CA THR A 27 -1.26 -1.13 21.23
C THR A 27 -1.87 -0.53 19.96
N GLY A 28 -1.34 0.58 19.46
CA GLY A 28 -1.82 1.18 18.22
C GLY A 28 -1.57 0.28 17.01
N SER A 29 -0.40 -0.34 16.90
CA SER A 29 -0.11 -1.25 15.79
C SER A 29 -1.04 -2.45 15.75
N GLN A 30 -1.29 -3.11 16.89
CA GLN A 30 -2.25 -4.21 16.97
C GLN A 30 -3.68 -3.77 16.65
N ARG A 31 -4.12 -2.60 17.15
CA ARG A 31 -5.45 -2.04 16.84
C ARG A 31 -5.63 -1.82 15.34
N TRP A 32 -4.72 -1.08 14.71
CA TRP A 32 -4.86 -0.71 13.28
C TRP A 32 -4.64 -1.90 12.35
N THR A 33 -3.84 -2.88 12.77
CA THR A 33 -3.76 -4.17 12.09
C THR A 33 -5.11 -4.88 12.09
N ALA A 34 -5.76 -5.00 13.25
CA ALA A 34 -7.04 -5.68 13.37
C ALA A 34 -8.16 -4.92 12.62
N GLU A 35 -8.14 -3.58 12.62
CA GLU A 35 -9.03 -2.75 11.80
C GLU A 35 -8.93 -3.09 10.30
N LEU A 36 -7.69 -3.20 9.78
CA LEU A 36 -7.47 -3.62 8.39
C LEU A 36 -7.88 -5.07 8.15
N LEU A 37 -7.54 -6.01 9.04
CA LEU A 37 -7.93 -7.41 8.89
C LEU A 37 -9.45 -7.56 8.81
N CYS A 38 -10.18 -6.77 9.59
CA CYS A 38 -11.64 -6.79 9.62
C CYS A 38 -12.31 -6.07 8.44
N SER A 39 -11.59 -5.24 7.71
CA SER A 39 -12.13 -4.44 6.60
C SER A 39 -12.26 -5.25 5.30
N GLU A 40 -13.30 -4.96 4.49
CA GLU A 40 -13.68 -5.73 3.30
C GLU A 40 -12.52 -5.96 2.30
N ARG A 41 -11.64 -4.97 2.17
CA ARG A 41 -10.45 -5.00 1.29
C ARG A 41 -9.16 -4.73 2.06
N GLY A 42 -9.15 -4.97 3.36
CA GLY A 42 -8.02 -4.60 4.20
C GLY A 42 -6.92 -5.65 4.28
N TYR A 43 -7.23 -6.95 4.10
CA TYR A 43 -6.21 -8.00 4.06
C TYR A 43 -5.11 -7.78 2.99
N PRO A 44 -5.44 -7.50 1.70
CA PRO A 44 -4.41 -7.18 0.71
C PRO A 44 -3.58 -5.94 1.08
N LYS A 45 -4.22 -4.91 1.67
CA LYS A 45 -3.52 -3.69 2.12
C LYS A 45 -2.58 -3.98 3.28
N LEU A 46 -2.97 -4.87 4.19
CA LEU A 46 -2.16 -5.32 5.30
C LEU A 46 -0.89 -6.04 4.80
N LEU A 47 -1.03 -6.93 3.80
CA LEU A 47 0.12 -7.55 3.14
C LEU A 47 1.04 -6.49 2.51
N THR A 48 0.46 -5.52 1.79
CA THR A 48 1.23 -4.40 1.22
C THR A 48 2.02 -3.66 2.30
N VAL A 49 1.41 -3.38 3.45
CA VAL A 49 2.06 -2.69 4.59
C VAL A 49 3.24 -3.50 5.11
N TYR A 50 3.06 -4.80 5.39
CA TYR A 50 4.14 -5.63 5.94
C TYR A 50 5.30 -5.81 4.98
N ILE A 51 5.02 -6.07 3.70
CA ILE A 51 6.08 -6.18 2.68
C ILE A 51 6.84 -4.85 2.61
N PHE A 52 6.12 -3.74 2.56
CA PHE A 52 6.72 -2.41 2.47
C PHE A 52 7.55 -2.03 3.70
N LEU A 53 7.12 -2.41 4.90
CA LEU A 53 7.89 -2.24 6.14
C LEU A 53 9.22 -3.00 6.06
N GLY A 54 9.18 -4.27 5.64
CA GLY A 54 10.36 -5.10 5.47
C GLY A 54 11.39 -4.49 4.51
N PHE A 55 10.93 -3.90 3.40
CA PHE A 55 11.83 -3.23 2.45
C PHE A 55 12.37 -1.89 2.94
N ARG A 56 11.58 -1.08 3.65
CA ARG A 56 11.89 0.36 3.77
C ARG A 56 12.41 0.79 5.13
N TYR A 57 11.94 0.16 6.19
CA TYR A 57 12.24 0.61 7.55
C TYR A 57 13.10 -0.37 8.33
N PHE A 58 13.27 -1.58 7.81
CA PHE A 58 14.11 -2.58 8.43
C PHE A 58 15.59 -2.33 8.12
N LEU A 59 16.43 -2.35 9.16
CA LEU A 59 17.88 -2.53 8.99
C LEU A 59 18.08 -3.87 8.28
N SER A 60 18.61 -3.86 7.05
CA SER A 60 18.60 -4.89 5.99
C SER A 60 19.32 -6.18 6.34
N SER A 61 18.78 -6.78 7.39
CA SER A 61 19.23 -7.79 8.30
C SER A 61 19.98 -9.00 7.80
N SER A 62 19.53 -10.07 8.41
CA SER A 62 19.55 -11.38 7.82
C SER A 62 18.44 -11.44 6.77
N ASN A 63 18.68 -12.08 5.63
CA ASN A 63 17.63 -12.39 4.65
C ASN A 63 16.55 -13.34 5.21
N ALA A 64 16.72 -13.85 6.43
CA ALA A 64 15.68 -14.60 7.12
C ALA A 64 14.34 -13.84 7.19
N TRP A 65 14.35 -12.50 7.16
CA TRP A 65 13.10 -11.73 7.07
C TRP A 65 12.32 -12.01 5.77
N VAL A 66 13.01 -12.27 4.66
CA VAL A 66 12.40 -12.62 3.36
C VAL A 66 11.73 -13.97 3.47
N SER A 67 12.47 -15.00 3.92
CA SER A 67 11.93 -16.35 4.07
C SER A 67 10.76 -16.37 5.09
N TYR A 68 10.88 -15.61 6.18
CA TYR A 68 9.82 -15.42 7.16
C TYR A 68 8.59 -14.74 6.55
N THR A 69 8.77 -13.63 5.85
CA THR A 69 7.70 -12.90 5.16
C THR A 69 6.98 -13.80 4.16
N ARG A 70 7.72 -14.54 3.33
CA ARG A 70 7.15 -15.51 2.38
C ARG A 70 6.39 -16.62 3.09
N SER A 71 6.93 -17.16 4.18
CA SER A 71 6.25 -18.18 4.99
C SER A 71 4.91 -17.66 5.53
N LYS A 72 4.89 -16.45 6.11
CA LYS A 72 3.66 -15.82 6.62
C LYS A 72 2.65 -15.52 5.51
N ILE A 73 3.09 -15.03 4.35
CA ILE A 73 2.22 -14.82 3.18
C ILE A 73 1.59 -16.15 2.75
N ARG A 74 2.40 -17.20 2.58
CA ARG A 74 1.90 -18.54 2.17
C ARG A 74 0.87 -19.09 3.15
N LEU A 75 1.13 -18.98 4.45
CA LEU A 75 0.18 -19.39 5.49
C LEU A 75 -1.12 -18.60 5.41
N LEU A 76 -1.06 -17.27 5.25
CA LEU A 76 -2.26 -16.45 5.12
C LEU A 76 -3.04 -16.74 3.83
N GLU A 77 -2.36 -16.97 2.70
CA GLU A 77 -3.00 -17.40 1.46
C GLU A 77 -3.67 -18.77 1.58
N GLU A 78 -3.01 -19.72 2.22
CA GLU A 78 -3.59 -21.04 2.51
C GLU A 78 -4.87 -20.88 3.34
N ARG A 79 -4.81 -20.08 4.42
CA ARG A 79 -5.98 -19.80 5.27
C ARG A 79 -7.10 -19.10 4.51
N TRP A 80 -6.76 -18.18 3.60
CA TRP A 80 -7.73 -17.52 2.73
C TRP A 80 -8.44 -18.54 1.82
N ARG A 81 -7.69 -19.46 1.20
CA ARG A 81 -8.26 -20.53 0.38
C ARG A 81 -9.15 -21.46 1.21
N THR A 82 -8.70 -21.92 2.38
CA THR A 82 -9.48 -22.81 3.25
C THR A 82 -10.74 -22.16 3.80
N SER A 83 -10.77 -20.82 3.91
CA SER A 83 -11.97 -20.08 4.29
C SER A 83 -13.02 -19.99 3.17
N GLY A 84 -12.77 -20.57 2.00
CA GLY A 84 -13.64 -20.43 0.83
C GLY A 84 -13.65 -19.01 0.26
N ALA A 85 -12.55 -18.27 0.42
CA ALA A 85 -12.48 -16.83 0.14
C ALA A 85 -13.55 -15.99 0.86
N ASN A 86 -14.02 -16.48 2.02
CA ASN A 86 -15.00 -15.78 2.84
C ASN A 86 -14.28 -14.94 3.90
N LEU A 87 -14.37 -13.61 3.76
CA LEU A 87 -13.70 -12.69 4.68
C LEU A 87 -14.13 -12.86 6.14
N LYS A 88 -15.42 -13.12 6.40
CA LYS A 88 -15.93 -13.28 7.76
C LYS A 88 -15.35 -14.54 8.41
N ALA A 89 -15.28 -15.65 7.67
CA ALA A 89 -14.64 -16.87 8.14
C ALA A 89 -13.13 -16.68 8.34
N PHE A 90 -12.47 -16.01 7.40
CA PHE A 90 -11.03 -15.71 7.46
C PHE A 90 -10.65 -14.86 8.68
N ARG A 91 -11.28 -13.69 8.89
CA ARG A 91 -10.92 -12.78 9.99
C ARG A 91 -11.25 -13.36 11.38
N ASN A 92 -12.26 -14.23 11.46
CA ASN A 92 -12.68 -14.83 12.72
C ASN A 92 -11.88 -16.07 13.11
N SER A 93 -11.01 -16.59 12.25
CA SER A 93 -10.07 -17.67 12.59
C SER A 93 -9.05 -17.17 13.61
N ILE A 94 -8.95 -17.88 14.74
CA ILE A 94 -7.98 -17.59 15.80
C ILE A 94 -6.56 -17.68 15.24
N GLU A 95 -6.31 -18.65 14.36
CA GLU A 95 -5.02 -18.85 13.71
C GLU A 95 -4.62 -17.64 12.86
N VAL A 96 -5.55 -17.11 12.04
CA VAL A 96 -5.30 -15.92 11.22
C VAL A 96 -4.99 -14.71 12.11
N ARG A 97 -5.79 -14.49 13.16
CA ARG A 97 -5.58 -13.38 14.10
C ARG A 97 -4.25 -13.48 14.81
N SER A 98 -3.93 -14.66 15.34
CA SER A 98 -2.67 -14.93 16.04
C SER A 98 -1.47 -14.71 15.11
N LEU A 99 -1.57 -15.18 13.87
CA LEU A 99 -0.52 -15.04 12.86
C LEU A 99 -0.24 -13.57 12.51
N VAL A 100 -1.31 -12.80 12.31
CA VAL A 100 -1.26 -11.38 11.98
C VAL A 100 -0.76 -10.54 13.16
N ALA A 101 -1.19 -10.88 14.39
CA ALA A 101 -0.74 -10.22 15.60
C ALA A 101 0.75 -10.48 15.89
N GLU A 102 1.18 -11.74 15.78
CA GLU A 102 2.60 -12.14 15.88
C GLU A 102 3.45 -11.36 14.87
N TRP A 103 3.00 -11.27 13.62
CA TRP A 103 3.74 -10.57 12.58
C TRP A 103 3.83 -9.06 12.83
N THR A 104 2.71 -8.43 13.23
CA THR A 104 2.68 -7.01 13.62
C THR A 104 3.65 -6.72 14.75
N GLU A 105 3.64 -7.57 15.77
CA GLU A 105 4.48 -7.41 16.93
C GLU A 105 5.95 -7.45 16.56
N ILE A 106 6.33 -8.45 15.76
CA ILE A 106 7.70 -8.56 15.28
C ILE A 106 8.06 -7.28 14.57
N TRP A 107 7.24 -6.75 13.65
CA TRP A 107 7.55 -5.47 13.02
C TRP A 107 7.70 -4.31 14.01
N SER A 108 6.84 -4.22 15.03
CA SER A 108 6.84 -3.13 16.01
C SER A 108 8.07 -3.15 16.93
N GLN A 109 8.62 -4.33 17.23
CA GLN A 109 9.78 -4.47 18.12
C GLN A 109 11.12 -4.30 17.40
N GLN A 110 11.11 -4.24 16.07
CA GLN A 110 12.35 -4.25 15.30
C GLN A 110 12.97 -2.87 15.25
N GLN A 111 14.31 -2.86 15.23
CA GLN A 111 15.05 -1.62 15.11
C GLN A 111 14.80 -1.01 13.72
N GLN A 112 14.27 0.20 13.72
CA GLN A 112 13.95 0.93 12.49
C GLN A 112 15.17 1.75 12.03
N LYS A 113 15.44 1.76 10.72
CA LYS A 113 16.38 2.71 10.09
C LYS A 113 15.58 3.85 9.48
N THR A 114 16.09 5.08 9.60
CA THR A 114 15.55 6.20 8.82
C THR A 114 15.77 5.92 7.34
N PRO A 115 14.70 5.76 6.54
CA PRO A 115 14.85 5.42 5.14
C PRO A 115 15.50 6.58 4.39
N THR A 116 16.56 6.28 3.63
CA THR A 116 17.15 7.25 2.70
C THR A 116 16.08 7.70 1.71
N LYS A 117 15.86 9.02 1.63
CA LYS A 117 14.85 9.58 0.75
C LYS A 117 15.35 9.50 -0.70
N LEU A 118 14.55 8.88 -1.55
CA LEU A 118 14.80 8.90 -2.99
C LEU A 118 14.61 10.31 -3.55
N PRO A 119 15.43 10.73 -4.53
CA PRO A 119 15.22 11.97 -5.27
C PRO A 119 13.80 12.08 -5.85
N THR A 120 13.23 13.26 -5.70
CA THR A 120 11.95 13.63 -6.28
C THR A 120 12.08 13.82 -7.80
N LYS A 121 10.95 13.73 -8.50
CA LYS A 121 10.87 13.98 -9.94
C LYS A 121 11.50 15.33 -10.33
N LYS A 122 11.22 16.39 -9.57
CA LYS A 122 11.75 17.74 -9.82
C LYS A 122 13.28 17.77 -9.69
N GLU A 123 13.82 17.17 -8.63
CA GLU A 123 15.28 17.10 -8.41
C GLU A 123 15.96 16.32 -9.54
N VAL A 124 15.38 15.18 -9.94
CA VAL A 124 15.86 14.34 -11.04
C VAL A 124 15.92 15.13 -12.35
N PHE A 125 14.84 15.80 -12.76
CA PHE A 125 14.82 16.52 -14.04
C PHE A 125 15.73 17.76 -14.04
N THR A 126 15.88 18.41 -12.89
CA THR A 126 16.83 19.53 -12.75
C THR A 126 18.26 19.03 -12.95
N ALA A 127 18.65 17.94 -12.27
CA ALA A 127 19.96 17.32 -12.46
C ALA A 127 20.16 16.79 -13.88
N ALA A 128 19.14 16.14 -14.45
CA ALA A 128 19.14 15.60 -15.79
C ALA A 128 19.40 16.66 -16.86
N SER A 129 18.79 17.85 -16.73
CA SER A 129 19.01 18.94 -17.69
C SER A 129 20.48 19.36 -17.78
N SER A 130 21.20 19.33 -16.66
CA SER A 130 22.63 19.63 -16.59
C SER A 130 23.50 18.45 -17.06
N LEU A 131 23.09 17.22 -16.76
CA LEU A 131 23.86 16.00 -17.04
C LEU A 131 23.67 15.47 -18.46
N LYS A 132 22.52 15.67 -19.10
CA LYS A 132 22.20 15.09 -20.42
C LYS A 132 23.15 15.57 -21.51
N ILE A 133 23.64 16.81 -21.40
CA ILE A 133 24.66 17.37 -22.31
C ILE A 133 26.02 16.73 -22.03
N SER A 134 26.39 16.56 -20.75
CA SER A 134 27.68 15.96 -20.35
C SER A 134 27.76 14.47 -20.72
N LEU A 135 26.71 13.69 -20.42
CA LEU A 135 26.66 12.25 -20.64
C LEU A 135 26.65 11.88 -22.13
N LYS A 136 26.06 12.73 -22.98
CA LYS A 136 26.11 12.55 -24.45
C LYS A 136 27.48 12.90 -25.04
N LYS A 137 28.19 13.86 -24.45
CA LYS A 137 29.51 14.32 -24.94
C LYS A 137 30.67 13.48 -24.39
N SER A 138 30.54 12.92 -23.19
CA SER A 138 31.60 12.18 -22.51
C SER A 138 31.00 11.07 -21.64
N PRO A 139 30.44 10.01 -22.24
CA PRO A 139 29.96 8.86 -21.47
C PRO A 139 31.13 8.16 -20.78
N THR A 140 30.87 7.51 -19.63
CA THR A 140 31.85 6.60 -19.02
C THR A 140 32.27 5.57 -20.07
N PRO A 141 33.58 5.51 -20.43
CA PRO A 141 34.02 4.80 -21.64
C PRO A 141 33.88 3.27 -21.54
N SER A 142 33.90 2.72 -20.33
CA SER A 142 33.66 1.30 -20.09
C SER A 142 32.18 1.02 -19.79
N LEU A 143 31.60 0.12 -20.58
CA LEU A 143 30.28 -0.43 -20.30
C LEU A 143 30.39 -1.44 -19.16
N HIS A 144 29.60 -1.25 -18.11
CA HIS A 144 29.55 -2.15 -16.97
C HIS A 144 29.08 -3.55 -17.41
N PRO A 145 29.70 -4.65 -16.94
CA PRO A 145 29.38 -6.01 -17.40
C PRO A 145 27.90 -6.38 -17.31
N CYS A 146 27.22 -6.00 -16.22
CA CYS A 146 25.78 -6.24 -16.07
C CYS A 146 24.95 -5.54 -17.17
N VAL A 147 25.34 -4.32 -17.57
CA VAL A 147 24.64 -3.57 -18.62
C VAL A 147 24.88 -4.22 -19.97
N SER A 148 26.12 -4.65 -20.27
CA SER A 148 26.41 -5.36 -21.53
C SER A 148 25.61 -6.65 -21.70
N ILE A 149 25.26 -7.31 -20.59
CA ILE A 149 24.45 -8.54 -20.62
C ILE A 149 22.96 -8.20 -20.81
N VAL A 150 22.45 -7.23 -20.05
CA VAL A 150 21.00 -6.98 -19.94
C VAL A 150 20.44 -6.09 -21.04
N TRP A 151 21.17 -5.04 -21.46
CA TRP A 151 20.73 -4.12 -22.49
C TRP A 151 20.92 -4.71 -23.89
N LYS A 152 19.93 -4.53 -24.77
CA LYS A 152 19.93 -5.05 -26.15
C LYS A 152 19.72 -3.92 -27.16
N ALA A 153 20.74 -3.67 -28.00
CA ALA A 153 20.85 -2.54 -28.92
C ALA A 153 19.67 -2.32 -29.91
N HIS A 154 18.87 -3.34 -30.18
CA HIS A 154 17.73 -3.26 -31.11
C HIS A 154 16.36 -3.28 -30.42
N TYR A 155 16.32 -3.47 -29.10
CA TYR A 155 15.08 -3.59 -28.35
C TYR A 155 14.95 -2.53 -27.25
N ASP A 156 16.08 -2.11 -26.67
CA ASP A 156 16.12 -1.16 -25.58
C ASP A 156 16.71 0.17 -26.05
N SER A 157 16.10 1.29 -25.65
CA SER A 157 16.63 2.62 -25.95
C SER A 157 18.03 2.84 -25.39
N ASP A 158 18.82 3.67 -26.09
CA ASP A 158 20.18 4.05 -25.67
C ASP A 158 20.21 4.83 -24.33
N ASP A 159 19.16 5.60 -24.02
CA ASP A 159 19.04 6.28 -22.73
C ASP A 159 19.09 5.28 -21.56
N LEU A 160 18.55 4.06 -21.75
CA LEU A 160 18.63 3.00 -20.76
C LEU A 160 20.06 2.51 -20.56
N ARG A 161 20.82 2.35 -21.64
CA ARG A 161 22.23 1.96 -21.59
C ARG A 161 23.06 2.99 -20.82
N ILE A 162 22.91 4.26 -21.14
CA ILE A 162 23.71 5.34 -20.54
C ILE A 162 23.40 5.45 -19.04
N LEU A 163 22.12 5.56 -18.67
CA LEU A 163 21.73 5.77 -17.27
C LEU A 163 21.98 4.54 -16.41
N SER A 164 21.74 3.33 -16.94
CA SER A 164 22.06 2.10 -16.20
C SER A 164 23.55 1.91 -16.02
N ASN A 165 24.39 2.26 -17.00
CA ASN A 165 25.84 2.20 -16.86
C ASN A 165 26.33 3.06 -15.69
N GLU A 166 25.87 4.31 -15.65
CA GLU A 166 26.19 5.24 -14.57
C GLU A 166 25.66 4.77 -13.21
N MET A 167 24.44 4.22 -13.16
CA MET A 167 23.86 3.65 -11.95
C MET A 167 24.68 2.46 -11.44
N MET A 168 25.05 1.52 -12.30
CA MET A 168 25.78 0.32 -11.91
C MET A 168 27.19 0.65 -11.42
N TRP A 169 27.89 1.57 -12.07
CA TRP A 169 29.18 2.05 -11.58
C TRP A 169 29.04 2.79 -10.24
N ALA A 170 28.04 3.66 -10.08
CA ALA A 170 27.78 4.32 -8.81
C ALA A 170 27.48 3.32 -7.68
N LEU A 171 26.76 2.26 -7.98
CA LEU A 171 26.47 1.17 -7.05
C LEU A 171 27.76 0.43 -6.67
N GLN A 172 28.58 0.01 -7.64
CA GLN A 172 29.86 -0.68 -7.40
C GLN A 172 30.86 0.17 -6.60
N TYR A 173 30.86 1.49 -6.79
CA TYR A 173 31.74 2.42 -6.07
C TYR A 173 31.11 2.99 -4.80
N HIS A 174 30.01 2.43 -4.30
CA HIS A 174 29.36 2.83 -3.05
C HIS A 174 28.90 4.31 -3.01
N GLN A 175 28.52 4.87 -4.17
CA GLN A 175 28.10 6.28 -4.33
C GLN A 175 26.57 6.43 -4.24
N ILE A 176 26.03 6.35 -3.01
CA ILE A 176 24.57 6.32 -2.75
C ILE A 176 23.78 7.45 -3.42
N THR A 177 24.28 8.70 -3.37
CA THR A 177 23.60 9.86 -3.95
C THR A 177 23.50 9.74 -5.47
N ARG A 178 24.57 9.27 -6.14
CA ARG A 178 24.57 9.08 -7.60
C ARG A 178 23.73 7.88 -8.01
N ALA A 179 23.87 6.75 -7.31
CA ALA A 179 23.10 5.55 -7.58
C ALA A 179 21.59 5.81 -7.48
N THR A 180 21.14 6.47 -6.40
CA THR A 180 19.72 6.80 -6.20
C THR A 180 19.19 7.85 -7.17
N MET A 181 20.03 8.79 -7.64
CA MET A 181 19.68 9.76 -8.67
C MET A 181 19.45 9.08 -10.03
N TYR A 182 20.40 8.26 -10.49
CA TYR A 182 20.25 7.54 -11.77
C TYR A 182 19.15 6.50 -11.73
N PHE A 183 18.99 5.79 -10.61
CA PHE A 183 17.82 4.91 -10.40
C PHE A 183 16.51 5.69 -10.54
N SER A 184 16.39 6.82 -9.86
CA SER A 184 15.16 7.61 -9.88
C SER A 184 14.91 8.15 -11.29
N TRP A 185 15.95 8.56 -12.02
CA TRP A 185 15.85 8.98 -13.41
C TRP A 185 15.38 7.86 -14.32
N LEU A 186 15.99 6.67 -14.26
CA LEU A 186 15.51 5.49 -14.98
C LEU A 186 14.03 5.23 -14.69
N TRP A 187 13.62 5.32 -13.41
CA TRP A 187 12.23 5.10 -13.03
C TRP A 187 11.27 6.13 -13.66
N GLU A 188 11.65 7.41 -13.73
CA GLU A 188 10.84 8.45 -14.35
C GLU A 188 10.70 8.28 -15.87
N LEU A 189 11.66 7.62 -16.55
CA LEU A 189 11.55 7.32 -17.98
C LEU A 189 10.37 6.39 -18.31
N ASP A 190 9.89 5.59 -17.36
CA ASP A 190 8.68 4.78 -17.55
C ASP A 190 7.44 5.65 -17.74
N GLU A 191 7.34 6.76 -16.99
CA GLU A 191 6.24 7.71 -17.16
C GLU A 191 6.31 8.43 -18.50
N GLU A 192 7.53 8.77 -18.96
CA GLU A 192 7.74 9.39 -20.27
C GLU A 192 7.42 8.41 -21.40
N ARG A 193 7.80 7.13 -21.24
CA ARG A 193 7.45 6.05 -22.18
C ARG A 193 5.94 5.98 -22.38
N GLN A 194 5.19 5.91 -21.27
CA GLN A 194 3.73 5.77 -21.34
C GLN A 194 3.04 6.94 -22.04
N LYS A 195 3.67 8.13 -22.07
CA LYS A 195 3.11 9.33 -22.71
C LYS A 195 3.55 9.53 -24.15
N THR A 196 4.82 9.26 -24.45
CA THR A 196 5.46 9.68 -25.72
C THR A 196 5.90 8.52 -26.58
N ASN A 197 5.93 7.31 -26.02
CA ASN A 197 6.50 6.10 -26.62
C ASN A 197 7.96 6.27 -27.11
N ALA A 198 8.69 7.26 -26.59
CA ALA A 198 10.05 7.58 -27.01
C ALA A 198 11.12 6.63 -26.43
N VAL A 199 10.76 5.82 -25.43
CA VAL A 199 11.66 4.87 -24.76
C VAL A 199 11.19 3.45 -25.05
N HIS A 200 11.95 2.70 -25.84
CA HIS A 200 11.69 1.30 -26.13
C HIS A 200 12.30 0.42 -25.05
N LEU A 201 11.56 -0.63 -24.66
CA LEU A 201 11.99 -1.58 -23.65
C LEU A 201 11.55 -3.00 -24.02
N LEU A 202 12.47 -3.96 -23.96
CA LEU A 202 12.12 -5.37 -24.11
C LEU A 202 11.23 -5.87 -22.95
N LYS A 203 10.25 -6.72 -23.28
CA LYS A 203 9.38 -7.44 -22.34
C LYS A 203 10.21 -8.36 -21.43
N ARG A 204 10.39 -7.97 -20.17
CA ARG A 204 11.17 -8.73 -19.16
C ARG A 204 10.34 -9.26 -18.00
N GLY A 205 9.15 -8.70 -17.77
CA GLY A 205 8.29 -9.15 -16.68
C GLY A 205 7.79 -10.59 -16.86
N PRO A 206 7.29 -11.21 -15.77
CA PRO A 206 6.72 -12.56 -15.77
C PRO A 206 5.70 -12.79 -16.88
N ALA A 207 5.72 -14.00 -17.47
CA ALA A 207 4.90 -14.35 -18.63
C ALA A 207 3.38 -14.29 -18.40
N HIS A 208 2.93 -14.42 -17.15
CA HIS A 208 1.51 -14.35 -16.79
C HIS A 208 0.97 -12.90 -16.73
N LEU A 209 1.84 -11.89 -16.85
CA LEU A 209 1.45 -10.48 -16.85
C LEU A 209 1.19 -9.97 -18.27
N SER A 210 0.42 -8.90 -18.40
CA SER A 210 0.20 -8.25 -19.69
C SER A 210 1.50 -7.64 -20.24
N ASP A 211 1.60 -7.53 -21.56
CA ASP A 211 2.77 -7.00 -22.23
C ASP A 211 3.16 -5.59 -21.76
N SER A 212 2.19 -4.70 -21.57
CA SER A 212 2.42 -3.34 -21.04
C SER A 212 3.06 -3.33 -19.65
N VAL A 213 2.74 -4.32 -18.80
CA VAL A 213 3.32 -4.49 -17.47
C VAL A 213 4.70 -5.14 -17.56
N ARG A 214 4.89 -6.05 -18.52
CA ARG A 214 6.19 -6.72 -18.76
C ARG A 214 7.24 -5.78 -19.35
N GLU A 215 6.81 -4.72 -20.03
CA GLU A 215 7.64 -3.62 -20.55
C GLU A 215 7.84 -2.49 -19.53
N HIS A 216 7.68 -2.75 -18.23
CA HIS A 216 7.96 -1.75 -17.21
C HIS A 216 9.45 -1.66 -16.86
N ILE A 217 9.99 -0.44 -16.65
CA ILE A 217 11.41 -0.19 -16.36
C ILE A 217 11.94 -0.97 -15.15
N GLY A 218 11.08 -1.16 -14.13
CA GLY A 218 11.38 -1.96 -12.96
C GLY A 218 11.90 -3.38 -13.28
N TRP A 219 11.44 -4.01 -14.37
CA TRP A 219 11.94 -5.33 -14.78
C TRP A 219 13.32 -5.28 -15.44
N PHE A 220 13.65 -4.16 -16.11
CA PHE A 220 14.99 -3.92 -16.61
C PHE A 220 15.99 -3.70 -15.46
N ILE A 221 15.61 -2.90 -14.47
CA ILE A 221 16.41 -2.69 -13.26
C ILE A 221 16.56 -4.00 -12.48
N TYR A 222 15.48 -4.79 -12.33
CA TYR A 222 15.52 -6.12 -11.75
C TYR A 222 16.60 -7.00 -12.41
N ALA A 223 16.58 -7.10 -13.74
CA ALA A 223 17.53 -7.92 -14.49
C ALA A 223 18.99 -7.44 -14.28
N LEU A 224 19.22 -6.13 -14.20
CA LEU A 224 20.54 -5.57 -13.88
C LEU A 224 21.03 -6.01 -12.49
N LEU A 225 20.15 -5.91 -11.48
CA LEU A 225 20.49 -6.27 -10.10
C LEU A 225 20.66 -7.78 -9.93
N GLU A 226 19.92 -8.60 -10.65
CA GLU A 226 20.08 -10.06 -10.68
C GLU A 226 21.46 -10.46 -11.25
N GLN A 227 21.88 -9.82 -12.34
CA GLN A 227 23.23 -10.01 -12.88
C GLN A 227 24.31 -9.50 -11.92
N TYR A 228 24.06 -8.37 -11.25
CA TYR A 228 24.98 -7.83 -10.26
C TYR A 228 25.14 -8.76 -9.04
N ALA A 229 24.04 -9.31 -8.54
CA ALA A 229 24.05 -10.29 -7.45
C ALA A 229 24.91 -11.52 -7.79
N THR A 230 24.84 -11.98 -9.05
CA THR A 230 25.64 -13.11 -9.54
C THR A 230 27.15 -12.82 -9.47
N ASN A 231 27.56 -11.55 -9.62
CA ASN A 231 28.95 -11.14 -9.52
C ASN A 231 29.45 -11.01 -8.06
N LEU A 232 28.54 -10.85 -7.08
CA LEU A 232 28.87 -10.67 -5.66
C LEU A 232 29.15 -11.98 -4.90
N ARG A 233 29.00 -13.15 -5.54
CA ARG A 233 29.26 -14.52 -5.03
C ARG A 233 28.69 -14.81 -3.63
N LEU A 234 29.33 -14.33 -2.55
CA LEU A 234 28.97 -14.61 -1.16
C LEU A 234 27.57 -14.11 -0.75
N GLN A 235 27.10 -13.02 -1.35
CA GLN A 235 25.79 -12.43 -1.06
C GLN A 235 24.74 -12.74 -2.13
N LYS A 236 25.05 -13.60 -3.11
CA LYS A 236 24.21 -13.86 -4.27
C LYS A 236 22.80 -14.28 -3.84
N ASP A 237 22.69 -15.39 -3.11
CA ASP A 237 21.39 -16.01 -2.80
C ASP A 237 20.51 -15.06 -1.98
N SER A 238 21.14 -14.33 -1.08
CA SER A 238 20.53 -13.29 -0.26
C SER A 238 19.84 -12.19 -1.08
N ILE A 239 20.59 -11.63 -2.04
CA ILE A 239 20.10 -10.55 -2.90
C ILE A 239 19.03 -11.09 -3.86
N ILE A 240 19.22 -12.30 -4.39
CA ILE A 240 18.24 -12.95 -5.26
C ILE A 240 16.93 -13.21 -4.52
N GLU A 241 16.96 -13.65 -3.26
CA GLU A 241 15.74 -13.83 -2.45
C GLU A 241 14.97 -12.51 -2.27
N VAL A 242 15.67 -11.42 -1.96
CA VAL A 242 15.06 -10.09 -1.83
C VAL A 242 14.45 -9.62 -3.14
N LEU A 243 15.16 -9.80 -4.26
CA LEU A 243 14.66 -9.48 -5.59
C LEU A 243 13.42 -10.31 -5.93
N GLU A 244 13.46 -11.61 -5.71
CA GLU A 244 12.32 -12.49 -5.99
C GLU A 244 11.10 -12.13 -5.11
N LEU A 245 11.29 -11.73 -3.85
CA LEU A 245 10.19 -11.19 -3.03
C LEU A 245 9.62 -9.90 -3.64
N TRP A 246 10.47 -9.01 -4.14
CA TRP A 246 10.00 -7.80 -4.83
C TRP A 246 9.16 -8.16 -6.07
N LYS A 247 9.61 -9.14 -6.87
CA LYS A 247 8.90 -9.66 -8.05
C LYS A 247 7.56 -10.29 -7.67
N GLU A 248 7.52 -11.13 -6.64
CA GLU A 248 6.29 -11.73 -6.10
C GLU A 248 5.30 -10.67 -5.60
N SER A 249 5.82 -9.61 -4.97
CA SER A 249 5.00 -8.51 -4.44
C SER A 249 4.52 -7.52 -5.50
N TRP A 250 4.91 -7.67 -6.76
CA TRP A 250 4.66 -6.68 -7.82
C TRP A 250 3.18 -6.28 -7.92
N LEU A 251 2.27 -7.25 -7.98
CA LEU A 251 0.83 -6.99 -8.12
C LEU A 251 0.19 -6.43 -6.84
N ILE A 252 0.82 -6.64 -5.68
CA ILE A 252 0.34 -6.22 -4.37
C ILE A 252 0.79 -4.78 -4.05
N LEU A 253 1.99 -4.40 -4.49
CA LEU A 253 2.53 -3.07 -4.28
C LEU A 253 1.97 -2.07 -5.30
N GLY A 254 1.62 -0.86 -4.83
CA GLY A 254 1.29 0.26 -5.70
C GLY A 254 2.52 0.85 -6.40
N LYS A 255 2.32 1.68 -7.44
CA LYS A 255 3.40 2.29 -8.24
C LYS A 255 4.52 2.91 -7.40
N GLN A 256 4.16 3.76 -6.44
CA GLN A 256 5.13 4.45 -5.58
C GLN A 256 5.84 3.50 -4.62
N GLN A 257 5.14 2.48 -4.13
CA GLN A 257 5.73 1.47 -3.26
C GLN A 257 6.74 0.62 -4.03
N ARG A 258 6.43 0.17 -5.26
CA ARG A 258 7.38 -0.54 -6.14
C ARG A 258 8.67 0.24 -6.37
N LYS A 259 8.57 1.56 -6.60
CA LYS A 259 9.73 2.46 -6.72
C LYS A 259 10.53 2.50 -5.43
N GLN A 260 9.86 2.67 -4.29
CA GLN A 260 10.52 2.80 -3.00
C GLN A 260 11.18 1.50 -2.53
N THR A 261 10.55 0.35 -2.74
CA THR A 261 11.13 -0.96 -2.40
C THR A 261 12.32 -1.30 -3.29
N MET A 262 12.24 -1.06 -4.60
CA MET A 262 13.41 -1.24 -5.49
C MET A 262 14.54 -0.27 -5.14
N GLY A 263 14.21 0.99 -4.82
CA GLY A 263 15.19 1.97 -4.37
C GLY A 263 15.88 1.57 -3.07
N ALA A 264 15.17 0.94 -2.14
CA ALA A 264 15.76 0.39 -0.91
C ALA A 264 16.78 -0.72 -1.22
N ILE A 265 16.48 -1.63 -2.16
CA ILE A 265 17.43 -2.66 -2.61
C ILE A 265 18.72 -2.01 -3.14
N ILE A 266 18.60 -0.96 -3.95
CA ILE A 266 19.77 -0.23 -4.49
C ILE A 266 20.58 0.42 -3.38
N ILE A 267 19.92 1.05 -2.40
CA ILE A 267 20.59 1.63 -1.23
C ILE A 267 21.36 0.55 -0.47
N TRP A 268 20.73 -0.58 -0.16
CA TRP A 268 21.38 -1.69 0.56
C TRP A 268 22.59 -2.24 -0.18
N LEU A 269 22.47 -2.47 -1.49
CA LEU A 269 23.57 -2.91 -2.34
C LEU A 269 24.72 -1.89 -2.38
N THR A 270 24.39 -0.60 -2.36
CA THR A 270 25.39 0.48 -2.38
C THR A 270 26.06 0.65 -1.02
N GLU A 271 25.37 0.40 0.09
CA GLU A 271 25.94 0.48 1.45
C GLU A 271 26.81 -0.73 1.81
N GLY A 272 26.67 -1.86 1.11
CA GLY A 272 27.43 -3.09 1.37
C GLY A 272 27.12 -3.73 2.73
N GLN A 273 26.13 -3.23 3.46
CA GLN A 273 25.73 -3.70 4.78
C GLN A 273 24.46 -4.55 4.70
N PHE A 274 24.59 -5.80 5.16
CA PHE A 274 23.48 -6.71 5.42
C PHE A 274 23.56 -7.14 6.91
N PRO A 275 22.80 -6.53 7.85
CA PRO A 275 23.05 -6.76 9.30
C PRO A 275 22.53 -8.11 9.86
N ILE A 276 22.25 -8.25 11.17
CA ILE A 276 21.58 -9.43 11.76
C ILE A 276 20.35 -8.98 12.59
N SER A 277 19.16 -9.56 12.34
CA SER A 277 17.99 -9.32 13.21
C SER A 277 18.07 -10.26 14.41
N GLN A 278 18.25 -9.69 15.60
CA GLN A 278 18.25 -10.42 16.87
C GLN A 278 16.86 -10.95 17.25
N LEU A 279 15.78 -10.51 16.61
CA LEU A 279 14.41 -10.78 17.07
C LEU A 279 13.91 -12.20 16.78
N ILE A 280 14.49 -12.91 15.79
CA ILE A 280 14.10 -14.29 15.46
C ILE A 280 14.47 -15.28 16.60
N LYS A 281 15.20 -14.84 17.65
CA LYS A 281 15.67 -15.70 18.74
C LYS A 281 14.85 -15.68 20.05
N MET A 282 13.75 -14.92 20.17
CA MET A 282 13.01 -14.78 21.45
C MET A 282 11.53 -15.23 21.39
N PRO A 283 11.26 -16.56 21.39
CA PRO A 283 9.91 -17.12 21.28
C PRO A 283 8.98 -16.81 22.48
N ASP A 284 9.50 -16.58 23.69
CA ASP A 284 8.67 -16.31 24.87
C ASP A 284 7.99 -14.95 24.83
N ARG A 285 8.61 -13.95 24.18
CA ARG A 285 8.01 -12.64 23.94
C ARG A 285 6.82 -12.73 22.98
N LEU A 286 6.87 -13.62 21.99
CA LEU A 286 5.79 -13.83 21.04
C LEU A 286 4.53 -14.42 21.71
N ARG A 287 4.70 -15.33 22.68
CA ARG A 287 3.59 -15.97 23.39
C ARG A 287 2.76 -14.99 24.24
N LEU A 288 3.44 -14.07 24.94
CA LEU A 288 2.76 -13.02 25.72
C LEU A 288 1.91 -12.11 24.81
N VAL A 289 2.40 -11.80 23.61
CA VAL A 289 1.72 -10.90 22.67
C VAL A 289 0.48 -11.51 22.06
N VAL A 290 0.52 -12.79 21.71
CA VAL A 290 -0.67 -13.49 21.20
C VAL A 290 -1.81 -13.42 22.23
N GLY A 291 -1.48 -13.50 23.54
CA GLY A 291 -2.43 -13.32 24.63
C GLY A 291 -3.08 -11.92 24.67
N ASP A 292 -2.30 -10.86 24.44
CA ASP A 292 -2.77 -9.46 24.47
C ASP A 292 -3.57 -9.04 23.22
N SER A 293 -3.44 -9.78 22.12
CA SER A 293 -4.08 -9.45 20.84
C SER A 293 -5.57 -9.78 20.77
N GLU A 294 -6.02 -10.81 21.50
CA GLU A 294 -7.42 -11.25 21.53
C GLU A 294 -8.36 -10.20 22.18
N PRO A 295 -8.02 -9.57 23.31
CA PRO A 295 -8.79 -8.45 23.86
C PRO A 295 -8.98 -7.30 22.87
N ILE A 296 -7.93 -6.91 22.13
CA ILE A 296 -7.99 -5.84 21.14
C ILE A 296 -8.94 -6.22 19.99
N TYR A 297 -8.87 -7.46 19.53
CA TYR A 297 -9.82 -7.95 18.53
C TYR A 297 -11.26 -8.00 19.05
N GLY A 298 -11.45 -8.35 20.33
CA GLY A 298 -12.75 -8.30 21.00
C GLY A 298 -13.37 -6.91 20.97
N ILE A 299 -12.58 -5.87 21.26
CA ILE A 299 -13.02 -4.46 21.18
C ILE A 299 -13.44 -4.11 19.75
N ILE A 300 -12.61 -4.44 18.76
CA ILE A 300 -12.93 -4.14 17.35
C ILE A 300 -14.19 -4.88 16.91
N LYS A 301 -14.36 -6.15 17.31
CA LYS A 301 -15.57 -6.91 17.01
C LYS A 301 -16.82 -6.27 17.61
N GLN A 302 -16.75 -5.76 18.84
CA GLN A 302 -17.86 -5.01 19.45
C GLN A 302 -18.16 -3.71 18.68
N GLU A 303 -17.13 -2.93 18.34
CA GLU A 303 -17.27 -1.71 17.53
C GLU A 303 -17.90 -2.03 16.16
N MET A 304 -17.55 -3.16 15.55
CA MET A 304 -18.14 -3.65 14.30
C MET A 304 -19.62 -3.98 14.44
N ASP A 305 -20.00 -4.69 15.51
CA ASP A 305 -21.40 -5.06 15.74
C ASP A 305 -22.25 -3.80 15.95
N VAL A 306 -21.74 -2.80 16.67
CA VAL A 306 -22.39 -1.48 16.83
C VAL A 306 -22.51 -0.75 15.49
N HIS A 307 -21.46 -0.73 14.68
CA HIS A 307 -21.49 -0.04 13.38
C HIS A 307 -22.41 -0.75 12.37
N ALA A 308 -22.51 -2.07 12.43
CA ALA A 308 -23.43 -2.85 11.59
C ALA A 308 -24.89 -2.50 11.89
N VAL A 309 -25.24 -2.36 13.18
CA VAL A 309 -26.58 -1.92 13.62
C VAL A 309 -26.88 -0.52 13.11
N LYS A 310 -25.98 0.46 13.31
CA LYS A 310 -26.18 1.83 12.82
C LYS A 310 -26.38 1.90 11.30
N LYS A 311 -25.60 1.14 10.54
CA LYS A 311 -25.71 1.11 9.07
C LYS A 311 -27.02 0.49 8.60
N GLN A 312 -27.54 -0.49 9.34
CA GLN A 312 -28.85 -1.08 9.09
C GLN A 312 -29.98 -0.08 9.40
N GLU A 313 -29.90 0.64 10.52
CA GLU A 313 -30.84 1.71 10.88
C GLU A 313 -30.85 2.84 9.84
N GLU A 314 -29.68 3.26 9.35
CA GLU A 314 -29.55 4.26 8.30
C GLU A 314 -30.18 3.80 6.98
N LYS A 315 -29.98 2.51 6.63
CA LYS A 315 -30.58 1.92 5.43
C LYS A 315 -32.10 1.87 5.54
N GLU A 316 -32.64 1.44 6.67
CA GLU A 316 -34.08 1.42 6.93
C GLU A 316 -34.68 2.83 6.94
N ALA A 317 -33.95 3.82 7.48
CA ALA A 317 -34.38 5.22 7.44
C ALA A 317 -34.36 5.79 6.01
N ALA A 318 -33.39 5.39 5.19
CA ALA A 318 -33.31 5.78 3.78
C ALA A 318 -34.43 5.14 2.94
N GLU A 319 -34.73 3.86 3.16
CA GLU A 319 -35.85 3.16 2.53
C GLU A 319 -37.18 3.80 2.91
N LYS A 320 -37.42 4.08 4.20
CA LYS A 320 -38.61 4.83 4.66
C LYS A 320 -38.73 6.21 4.01
N LYS A 321 -37.61 6.94 3.86
CA LYS A 321 -37.61 8.24 3.16
C LYS A 321 -37.95 8.08 1.68
N ALA A 322 -37.45 7.04 1.03
CA ALA A 322 -37.76 6.75 -0.37
C ALA A 322 -39.24 6.40 -0.56
N ASP A 323 -39.81 5.60 0.33
CA ASP A 323 -41.24 5.25 0.33
C ASP A 323 -42.12 6.50 0.49
N ILE A 324 -41.79 7.38 1.44
CA ILE A 324 -42.50 8.67 1.64
C ILE A 324 -42.44 9.55 0.39
N ILE A 325 -41.31 9.55 -0.33
CA ILE A 325 -41.15 10.32 -1.57
C ILE A 325 -41.97 9.71 -2.70
N MET A 326 -41.97 8.39 -2.85
CA MET A 326 -42.75 7.65 -3.83
C MET A 326 -44.26 7.83 -3.61
N ASP A 327 -44.71 7.76 -2.35
CA ASP A 327 -46.10 8.02 -1.99
C ASP A 327 -46.52 9.44 -2.39
N LYS A 328 -45.69 10.45 -2.11
CA LYS A 328 -45.95 11.85 -2.53
C LYS A 328 -45.97 12.02 -4.05
N PHE A 329 -45.16 11.25 -4.78
CA PHE A 329 -45.12 11.29 -6.24
C PHE A 329 -46.40 10.70 -6.85
N ASN A 330 -46.89 9.60 -6.27
CA ASN A 330 -48.09 8.88 -6.70
C ASN A 330 -49.42 9.54 -6.27
N MET A 331 -49.39 10.64 -5.52
CA MET A 331 -50.61 11.38 -5.16
C MET A 331 -51.28 11.98 -6.40
N THR A 332 -52.60 11.78 -6.50
CA THR A 332 -53.44 12.46 -7.50
C THR A 332 -53.51 13.99 -7.22
N PRO A 333 -53.85 14.83 -8.21
CA PRO A 333 -53.96 16.28 -8.03
C PRO A 333 -54.84 16.69 -6.84
N ALA A 334 -56.00 16.05 -6.68
CA ALA A 334 -56.92 16.30 -5.55
C ALA A 334 -56.31 15.93 -4.18
N GLN A 335 -55.50 14.88 -4.12
CA GLN A 335 -54.80 14.48 -2.90
C GLN A 335 -53.67 15.47 -2.55
N LYS A 336 -52.96 16.01 -3.55
CA LYS A 336 -51.92 17.03 -3.34
C LYS A 336 -52.51 18.34 -2.82
N GLU A 337 -53.66 18.75 -3.34
CA GLU A 337 -54.39 19.95 -2.89
C GLU A 337 -54.88 19.81 -1.44
N LYS A 338 -55.49 18.67 -1.10
CA LYS A 338 -55.92 18.39 0.28
C LYS A 338 -54.75 18.34 1.27
N ALA A 339 -53.60 17.80 0.86
CA ALA A 339 -52.39 17.77 1.68
C ALA A 339 -51.76 19.17 1.85
N ALA A 340 -51.85 20.03 0.85
CA ALA A 340 -51.38 21.41 0.93
C ALA A 340 -52.25 22.26 1.87
N LEU A 341 -53.58 22.12 1.80
CA LEU A 341 -54.52 22.79 2.69
C LEU A 341 -54.26 22.43 4.16
N LYS A 342 -54.12 21.13 4.45
CA LYS A 342 -53.85 20.66 5.81
C LYS A 342 -52.52 21.19 6.37
N LYS A 343 -51.49 21.30 5.52
CA LYS A 343 -50.21 21.90 5.90
C LYS A 343 -50.31 23.40 6.19
N MET A 344 -51.14 24.11 5.44
CA MET A 344 -51.45 25.52 5.71
C MET A 344 -52.20 25.68 7.03
N GLU A 345 -53.20 24.83 7.31
CA GLU A 345 -53.92 24.83 8.59
C GLU A 345 -52.99 24.57 9.77
N GLU A 346 -52.08 23.59 9.67
CA GLU A 346 -51.09 23.29 10.71
C GLU A 346 -50.09 24.43 10.90
N ALA A 347 -49.60 25.05 9.81
CA ALA A 347 -48.73 26.21 9.88
C ALA A 347 -49.44 27.42 10.51
N ASN A 348 -50.71 27.66 10.14
CA ASN A 348 -51.52 28.73 10.71
C ASN A 348 -51.79 28.51 12.20
N LYS A 349 -52.04 27.27 12.64
CA LYS A 349 -52.17 26.93 14.07
C LYS A 349 -50.88 27.17 14.84
N HIS A 350 -49.72 26.86 14.26
CA HIS A 350 -48.44 27.15 14.89
C HIS A 350 -48.14 28.65 14.98
N ILE A 351 -48.49 29.42 13.95
CA ILE A 351 -48.37 30.88 13.94
C ILE A 351 -49.33 31.50 14.96
N ALA A 352 -50.56 31.01 15.05
CA ALA A 352 -51.58 31.41 16.03
C ALA A 352 -51.07 31.26 17.46
N ALA A 353 -50.58 30.05 17.79
CA ALA A 353 -50.04 29.73 19.10
C ALA A 353 -48.79 30.57 19.45
N ALA A 354 -47.95 30.88 18.46
CA ALA A 354 -46.77 31.73 18.65
C ALA A 354 -47.11 33.22 18.84
N LEU A 355 -48.24 33.68 18.28
CA LEU A 355 -48.74 35.05 18.40
C LEU A 355 -49.74 35.23 19.55
N GLY A 356 -50.10 34.16 20.27
CA GLY A 356 -51.09 34.19 21.34
C GLY A 356 -52.51 34.52 20.86
N ILE A 357 -52.82 34.22 19.59
CA ILE A 357 -54.12 34.47 18.98
C ILE A 357 -54.95 33.19 19.15
N ASP A 358 -56.04 33.28 19.90
CA ASP A 358 -57.05 32.22 19.99
C ASP A 358 -58.11 32.46 18.92
N PHE A 359 -58.27 31.51 18.00
CA PHE A 359 -59.20 31.64 16.87
C PHE A 359 -60.64 31.25 17.22
N GLU A 360 -60.92 30.80 18.45
CA GLU A 360 -62.29 30.57 18.94
C GLU A 360 -63.12 31.88 19.06
N GLU A 361 -62.50 33.07 18.96
CA GLU A 361 -63.20 34.36 19.01
C GLU A 361 -63.72 34.88 17.64
N PHE A 362 -63.51 34.15 16.53
CA PHE A 362 -63.85 34.62 15.18
C PHE A 362 -64.88 33.78 14.41
N ASP A 363 -65.51 32.78 15.04
CA ASP A 363 -66.60 31.99 14.45
C ASP A 363 -68.00 32.63 14.74
N ASP A 364 -68.21 33.87 14.29
CA ASP A 364 -69.53 34.53 14.16
C ASP A 364 -69.85 34.87 12.69
#